data_AF-K0RM33-F1
#
_entry.id   AF-K0RM33-F1
#
_cell.length_a   1.000
_cell.length_b   1.000
_cell.length_c   1.000
_cell.angle_alpha   90.00
_cell.angle_beta   90.00
_cell.angle_gamma   90.00
#
_symmetry.space_group_name_H-M   'P 1'
#
loop_
_entity.id
_entity.type
_entity.pdbx_description
1 polymer ?
#
loop_
_entity_poly.entity_id
_entity_poly.type
_entity_poly.pdbx_seq_one_letter_code
_entity_poly.pdbx_strand_id
1 'polypeptide(L)'
;MTKQIAFVSLLYTSSSVNCFHHYVKRPVAHRTAVNAIERPAFDPLGLCDAEDSTRFRREDAPRDGRRAALIGLAASLPALATPELASAATANAPNAIGSALVGYGHYLAMIGVTGCLFAERLTIKPNMDSESEDLIAVADILYGLFGALIAYTGYLRAVQYEKGFYFYSHEPLFWLKIAMVGVFGATSFFNTTIIIQRSIAKRTGKLEPMGEKLSKRMISICNAELTALASIPLVATFMARGVSYSESIPWQVEAGAAAILFAGLSFKYIKEALAFEDGPLVPVQDADSEPIP
;
A
#
# COMPACT_ATOMS: atom_id res chain seq x y z
N MET A 1 -20.18 -25.97 16.27
CA MET A 1 -19.66 -24.71 15.67
C MET A 1 -18.55 -24.92 14.64
N THR A 2 -17.57 -25.80 14.86
CA THR A 2 -16.45 -26.02 13.91
C THR A 2 -16.86 -26.54 12.52
N LYS A 3 -17.93 -27.35 12.43
CA LYS A 3 -18.43 -27.88 11.14
C LYS A 3 -19.17 -26.84 10.28
N GLN A 4 -19.75 -25.78 10.88
CA GLN A 4 -20.41 -24.71 10.13
C GLN A 4 -19.41 -23.72 9.53
N ILE A 5 -18.30 -23.44 10.22
CA ILE A 5 -17.25 -22.53 9.72
C ILE A 5 -16.53 -23.13 8.50
N ALA A 6 -16.22 -24.44 8.54
CA ALA A 6 -15.60 -25.12 7.40
C ALA A 6 -16.51 -25.16 6.16
N PHE A 7 -17.82 -25.29 6.35
CA PHE A 7 -18.80 -25.30 5.26
C PHE A 7 -19.00 -23.90 4.65
N VAL A 8 -18.91 -22.84 5.47
CA VAL A 8 -18.93 -21.44 5.01
C VAL A 8 -17.67 -21.10 4.21
N SER A 9 -16.49 -21.56 4.63
CA SER A 9 -15.25 -21.39 3.84
C SER A 9 -15.29 -22.10 2.49
N LEU A 10 -15.85 -23.32 2.42
CA LEU A 10 -15.88 -24.11 1.17
C LEU A 10 -16.89 -23.57 0.15
N LEU A 11 -18.03 -23.07 0.60
CA LEU A 11 -19.04 -22.48 -0.29
C LEU A 11 -18.65 -21.07 -0.74
N TYR A 12 -17.94 -20.31 0.10
CA TYR A 12 -17.48 -18.97 -0.23
C TYR A 12 -16.39 -19.02 -1.31
N THR A 13 -15.44 -19.96 -1.23
CA THR A 13 -14.46 -20.17 -2.31
C THR A 13 -15.13 -20.59 -3.62
N SER A 14 -16.14 -21.46 -3.60
CA SER A 14 -16.84 -21.86 -4.83
C SER A 14 -17.63 -20.72 -5.51
N SER A 15 -18.34 -19.87 -4.75
CA SER A 15 -19.07 -18.72 -5.33
C SER A 15 -18.12 -17.63 -5.82
N SER A 16 -17.05 -17.33 -5.08
CA SER A 16 -16.06 -16.30 -5.48
C SER A 16 -15.27 -16.70 -6.72
N VAL A 17 -14.94 -17.99 -6.89
CA VAL A 17 -14.27 -18.50 -8.10
C VAL A 17 -15.19 -18.39 -9.33
N ASN A 18 -16.49 -18.65 -9.18
CA ASN A 18 -17.45 -18.57 -10.29
C ASN A 18 -17.69 -17.11 -10.74
N CYS A 19 -17.71 -16.16 -9.79
CA CYS A 19 -17.83 -14.74 -10.08
C CYS A 19 -16.56 -14.18 -10.75
N PHE A 20 -15.38 -14.59 -10.27
CA PHE A 20 -14.08 -14.24 -10.88
C PHE A 20 -13.98 -14.73 -12.34
N HIS A 21 -14.45 -15.95 -12.63
CA HIS A 21 -14.41 -16.52 -13.97
C HIS A 21 -15.36 -15.81 -14.97
N HIS A 22 -16.42 -15.17 -14.47
CA HIS A 22 -17.34 -14.38 -15.29
C HIS A 22 -16.82 -12.95 -15.55
N TYR A 23 -16.03 -12.40 -14.62
CA TYR A 23 -15.45 -11.05 -14.74
C TYR A 23 -14.26 -11.02 -15.72
N VAL A 24 -13.39 -12.04 -15.71
CA VAL A 24 -12.22 -12.15 -16.61
C VAL A 24 -12.62 -12.34 -18.09
N LYS A 25 -13.86 -12.77 -18.37
CA LYS A 25 -14.34 -13.05 -19.74
C LYS A 25 -14.91 -11.85 -20.50
N ARG A 26 -14.87 -10.63 -19.98
CA ARG A 26 -15.34 -9.47 -20.77
C ARG A 26 -14.31 -9.11 -21.85
N PRO A 27 -14.64 -9.19 -23.15
CA PRO A 27 -13.73 -8.74 -24.20
C PRO A 27 -13.58 -7.22 -24.11
N VAL A 28 -12.35 -6.76 -23.89
CA VAL A 28 -11.97 -5.35 -24.03
C VAL A 28 -12.05 -5.00 -25.52
N ALA A 29 -12.99 -4.13 -25.88
CA ALA A 29 -13.10 -3.60 -27.23
C ALA A 29 -11.90 -2.68 -27.51
N HIS A 30 -10.88 -3.22 -28.19
CA HIS A 30 -9.72 -2.48 -28.64
C HIS A 30 -10.12 -1.58 -29.82
N ARG A 31 -10.21 -0.26 -29.59
CA ARG A 31 -10.32 0.72 -30.69
C ARG A 31 -8.93 1.20 -31.03
N THR A 32 -8.32 0.55 -32.01
CA THR A 32 -7.00 0.89 -32.55
C THR A 32 -7.14 2.05 -33.54
N ALA A 33 -6.54 3.19 -33.23
CA ALA A 33 -6.25 4.24 -34.21
C ALA A 33 -5.04 5.04 -33.71
N VAL A 34 -3.83 4.54 -34.01
CA VAL A 34 -2.58 5.26 -33.84
C VAL A 34 -2.20 5.82 -35.21
N ASN A 35 -2.50 7.10 -35.44
CA ASN A 35 -1.91 7.84 -36.55
C ASN A 35 -0.54 8.35 -36.09
N ALA A 36 0.49 7.96 -36.83
CA ALA A 36 1.85 8.48 -36.71
C ALA A 36 1.86 9.98 -37.10
N ILE A 37 2.29 10.82 -36.17
CA ILE A 37 2.63 12.23 -36.43
C ILE A 37 4.07 12.39 -35.94
N GLU A 38 5.00 12.48 -36.88
CA GLU A 38 6.39 12.87 -36.63
C GLU A 38 6.42 14.25 -35.98
N ARG A 39 7.07 14.37 -34.81
CA ARG A 39 7.34 15.67 -34.16
C ARG A 39 8.83 15.97 -34.29
N PRO A 40 9.24 17.16 -34.77
CA PRO A 40 10.63 17.58 -34.71
C PRO A 40 11.06 17.80 -33.25
N ALA A 41 12.37 17.60 -33.01
CA ALA A 41 13.00 17.70 -31.70
C ALA A 41 12.70 19.05 -31.02
N PHE A 42 12.15 18.97 -29.82
CA PHE A 42 11.90 20.12 -28.95
C PHE A 42 13.20 20.49 -28.25
N ASP A 43 13.74 21.69 -28.49
CA ASP A 43 14.85 22.30 -27.75
C ASP A 43 14.28 23.18 -26.62
N PRO A 44 14.27 22.69 -25.36
CA PRO A 44 13.57 23.37 -24.27
C PRO A 44 14.39 24.48 -23.60
N LEU A 45 15.63 24.77 -24.03
CA LEU A 45 16.50 25.72 -23.34
C LEU A 45 17.20 26.73 -24.24
N GLY A 46 17.06 26.67 -25.58
CA GLY A 46 17.39 27.79 -26.49
C GLY A 46 18.80 28.37 -26.29
N LEU A 47 19.79 27.53 -26.01
CA LEU A 47 21.16 27.93 -25.68
C LEU A 47 22.13 27.81 -26.85
N CYS A 48 21.62 27.58 -28.06
CA CYS A 48 22.40 27.51 -29.27
C CYS A 48 22.03 28.65 -30.23
N ASP A 49 22.39 29.88 -29.86
CA ASP A 49 22.64 30.93 -30.84
C ASP A 49 24.15 31.07 -31.02
N ALA A 50 24.58 30.82 -32.25
CA ALA A 50 25.92 31.14 -32.71
C ALA A 50 26.04 32.67 -32.86
N GLU A 51 27.24 33.17 -32.53
CA GLU A 51 27.73 34.52 -32.77
C GLU A 51 27.28 35.62 -31.79
N ASP A 52 28.04 35.81 -30.71
CA ASP A 52 28.48 37.16 -30.36
C ASP A 52 29.91 37.14 -29.81
N SER A 53 30.69 38.05 -30.37
CA SER A 53 32.13 38.15 -30.22
C SER A 53 32.45 39.34 -29.33
N THR A 54 33.57 39.26 -28.61
CA THR A 54 34.26 40.40 -27.99
C THR A 54 33.67 41.02 -26.71
N ARG A 55 33.92 40.39 -25.54
CA ARG A 55 34.29 41.13 -24.31
C ARG A 55 34.69 40.18 -23.16
N PHE A 56 35.97 39.86 -23.07
CA PHE A 56 36.63 39.99 -21.76
C PHE A 56 38.13 40.20 -21.95
N ARG A 57 38.57 41.35 -21.43
CA ARG A 57 39.90 41.92 -21.51
C ARG A 57 40.86 41.03 -20.71
N ARG A 58 41.94 40.58 -21.35
CA ARG A 58 43.15 40.08 -20.68
C ARG A 58 43.66 41.18 -19.73
N GLU A 59 43.80 40.85 -18.46
CA GLU A 59 44.76 41.49 -17.57
C GLU A 59 45.78 40.42 -17.17
N ASP A 60 47.05 40.72 -17.42
CA ASP A 60 48.20 39.86 -17.15
C ASP A 60 48.75 40.13 -15.74
N ALA A 61 49.29 39.05 -15.13
CA ALA A 61 50.30 38.96 -14.05
C ALA A 61 49.83 38.41 -12.67
N PRO A 62 50.70 37.77 -11.85
CA PRO A 62 51.97 37.07 -12.11
C PRO A 62 51.96 35.58 -11.67
N ARG A 63 52.86 34.77 -12.26
CA ARG A 63 53.15 33.38 -11.86
C ARG A 63 53.93 33.34 -10.54
N ASP A 64 53.32 32.81 -9.48
CA ASP A 64 54.04 32.38 -8.27
C ASP A 64 53.94 30.84 -8.09
N GLY A 65 55.11 30.23 -7.90
CA GLY A 65 55.40 28.79 -7.97
C GLY A 65 55.08 28.02 -6.70
N ARG A 66 53.85 28.15 -6.17
CA ARG A 66 53.42 27.46 -4.92
C ARG A 66 52.23 26.51 -5.08
N ARG A 67 51.76 26.26 -6.30
CA ARG A 67 50.64 25.31 -6.56
C ARG A 67 51.05 23.94 -7.07
N ALA A 68 52.31 23.74 -7.46
CA ALA A 68 52.78 22.45 -8.00
C ALA A 68 53.09 21.39 -6.93
N ALA A 69 53.11 21.74 -5.63
CA ALA A 69 53.40 20.80 -4.54
C ALA A 69 52.15 20.31 -3.77
N LEU A 70 50.95 20.80 -4.09
CA LEU A 70 49.68 20.29 -3.55
C LEU A 70 48.92 19.38 -4.53
N ILE A 71 49.57 18.97 -5.61
CA ILE A 71 49.06 17.95 -6.56
C ILE A 71 49.57 16.54 -6.17
N GLY A 72 50.46 16.45 -5.17
CA GLY A 72 51.11 15.20 -4.75
C GLY A 72 50.46 14.40 -3.61
N LEU A 73 49.31 14.81 -3.07
CA LEU A 73 48.67 14.11 -1.93
C LEU A 73 47.17 13.80 -2.12
N ALA A 74 46.70 13.79 -3.38
CA ALA A 74 45.33 13.34 -3.72
C ALA A 74 45.34 12.13 -4.67
N ALA A 75 46.50 11.51 -4.89
CA ALA A 75 46.69 10.35 -5.76
C ALA A 75 46.79 9.01 -5.00
N SER A 76 46.36 8.97 -3.74
CA SER A 76 46.17 7.73 -2.99
C SER A 76 44.71 7.66 -2.50
N LEU A 77 43.91 6.90 -3.28
CA LEU A 77 42.54 6.40 -3.02
C LEU A 77 41.38 7.36 -3.32
N PRO A 78 40.92 7.35 -4.58
CA PRO A 78 39.57 6.84 -4.80
C PRO A 78 39.55 5.92 -6.03
N ALA A 79 39.98 4.67 -5.85
CA ALA A 79 39.96 3.68 -6.93
C ALA A 79 39.54 2.30 -6.40
N LEU A 80 38.41 2.22 -5.68
CA LEU A 80 37.80 0.92 -5.35
C LEU A 80 36.26 0.97 -5.25
N ALA A 81 35.62 1.82 -6.04
CA ALA A 81 34.19 1.73 -6.30
C ALA A 81 33.99 1.67 -7.82
N THR A 82 34.59 0.66 -8.46
CA THR A 82 34.18 0.34 -9.83
C THR A 82 32.75 -0.18 -9.77
N PRO A 83 31.88 0.18 -10.74
CA PRO A 83 30.52 -0.37 -10.83
C PRO A 83 30.53 -1.91 -10.91
N GLU A 84 31.64 -2.48 -11.36
CA GLU A 84 31.91 -3.92 -11.36
C GLU A 84 32.06 -4.52 -9.97
N LEU A 85 32.67 -3.81 -9.01
CA LEU A 85 32.80 -4.27 -7.61
C LEU A 85 31.46 -4.18 -6.86
N ALA A 86 30.66 -3.14 -7.15
CA ALA A 86 29.29 -3.02 -6.63
C ALA A 86 28.34 -4.06 -7.25
N SER A 87 28.53 -4.39 -8.53
CA SER A 87 27.82 -5.48 -9.23
C SER A 87 28.22 -6.86 -8.69
N ALA A 88 29.52 -7.10 -8.47
CA ALA A 88 30.02 -8.35 -7.89
C ALA A 88 29.56 -8.56 -6.44
N ALA A 89 29.41 -7.48 -5.65
CA ALA A 89 28.91 -7.55 -4.28
C ALA A 89 27.44 -7.98 -4.16
N THR A 90 26.63 -7.80 -5.22
CA THR A 90 25.22 -8.23 -5.25
C THR A 90 25.00 -9.54 -6.02
N ALA A 91 25.92 -9.91 -6.92
CA ALA A 91 25.82 -11.09 -7.79
C ALA A 91 25.77 -12.44 -7.04
N ASN A 92 26.24 -12.52 -5.79
CA ASN A 92 26.29 -13.75 -4.99
C ASN A 92 25.71 -13.59 -3.58
N ALA A 93 24.75 -12.68 -3.38
CA ALA A 93 24.10 -12.56 -2.08
C ALA A 93 23.48 -13.93 -1.68
N PRO A 94 23.78 -14.45 -0.48
CA PRO A 94 23.19 -15.71 -0.03
C PRO A 94 21.67 -15.59 -0.06
N ASN A 95 21.00 -16.60 -0.64
CA ASN A 95 19.55 -16.63 -0.84
C ASN A 95 18.99 -15.48 -1.72
N ALA A 96 19.76 -14.96 -2.69
CA ALA A 96 19.32 -13.88 -3.59
C ALA A 96 17.93 -14.12 -4.21
N ILE A 97 17.65 -15.33 -4.69
CA ILE A 97 16.34 -15.69 -5.26
C ILE A 97 15.23 -15.57 -4.21
N GLY A 98 15.46 -16.11 -3.00
CA GLY A 98 14.49 -16.04 -1.90
C GLY A 98 14.21 -14.60 -1.46
N SER A 99 15.27 -13.81 -1.29
CA SER A 99 15.17 -12.39 -0.94
C SER A 99 14.40 -11.60 -2.00
N ALA A 100 14.69 -11.83 -3.29
CA ALA A 100 13.98 -11.19 -4.40
C ALA A 100 12.50 -11.57 -4.45
N LEU A 101 12.16 -12.85 -4.29
CA LEU A 101 10.77 -13.32 -4.30
C LEU A 101 9.97 -12.78 -3.11
N VAL A 102 10.56 -12.78 -1.91
CA VAL A 102 9.91 -12.21 -0.71
C VAL A 102 9.73 -10.70 -0.87
N GLY A 103 10.74 -10.01 -1.40
CA GLY A 103 10.65 -8.59 -1.71
C GLY A 103 9.54 -8.28 -2.71
N TYR A 104 9.51 -9.00 -3.83
CA TYR A 104 8.48 -8.88 -4.86
C TYR A 104 7.08 -9.19 -4.31
N GLY A 105 6.94 -10.28 -3.55
CA GLY A 105 5.69 -10.66 -2.92
C GLY A 105 5.17 -9.58 -1.97
N HIS A 106 6.05 -8.92 -1.21
CA HIS A 106 5.68 -7.81 -0.34
C HIS A 106 5.14 -6.60 -1.13
N TYR A 107 5.81 -6.20 -2.21
CA TYR A 107 5.37 -5.09 -3.06
C TYR A 107 4.07 -5.42 -3.80
N LEU A 108 3.96 -6.64 -4.33
CA LEU A 108 2.74 -7.12 -4.98
C LEU A 108 1.56 -7.11 -4.01
N ALA A 109 1.77 -7.56 -2.79
CA ALA A 109 0.73 -7.57 -1.76
C ALA A 109 0.32 -6.14 -1.36
N MET A 110 1.26 -5.19 -1.26
CA MET A 110 0.92 -3.77 -1.05
C MET A 110 0.08 -3.17 -2.16
N ILE A 111 0.41 -3.46 -3.43
CA ILE A 111 -0.39 -3.03 -4.58
C ILE A 111 -1.77 -3.71 -4.56
N GLY A 112 -1.82 -5.00 -4.22
CA GLY A 112 -3.05 -5.78 -4.08
C GLY A 112 -3.99 -5.21 -3.02
N VAL A 113 -3.49 -4.98 -1.80
CA VAL A 113 -4.23 -4.32 -0.70
C VAL A 113 -4.75 -2.95 -1.15
N THR A 114 -3.90 -2.16 -1.81
CA THR A 114 -4.29 -0.83 -2.32
C THR A 114 -5.45 -0.95 -3.30
N GLY A 115 -5.36 -1.86 -4.28
CA GLY A 115 -6.39 -2.08 -5.28
C GLY A 115 -7.72 -2.56 -4.70
N CYS A 116 -7.68 -3.52 -3.76
CA CYS A 116 -8.87 -4.01 -3.08
C CYS A 116 -9.53 -2.92 -2.23
N LEU A 117 -8.74 -2.13 -1.51
CA LEU A 117 -9.25 -1.04 -0.68
C LEU A 117 -9.89 0.08 -1.52
N PHE A 118 -9.32 0.40 -2.69
CA PHE A 118 -9.97 1.29 -3.65
C PHE A 118 -11.27 0.69 -4.20
N ALA A 119 -11.30 -0.61 -4.49
CA ALA A 119 -12.52 -1.28 -4.96
C ALA A 119 -13.64 -1.18 -3.91
N GLU A 120 -13.36 -1.52 -2.65
CA GLU A 120 -14.32 -1.34 -1.55
C GLU A 120 -14.80 0.10 -1.45
N ARG A 121 -13.86 1.05 -1.37
CA ARG A 121 -14.17 2.46 -1.23
C ARG A 121 -15.06 2.99 -2.35
N LEU A 122 -14.80 2.59 -3.60
CA LEU A 122 -15.54 3.09 -4.76
C LEU A 122 -16.89 2.39 -4.93
N THR A 123 -17.04 1.16 -4.44
CA THR A 123 -18.29 0.41 -4.56
C THR A 123 -19.27 0.70 -3.43
N ILE A 124 -18.80 0.96 -2.21
CA ILE A 124 -19.68 1.26 -1.06
C ILE A 124 -20.49 2.53 -1.34
N LYS A 125 -21.81 2.37 -1.37
CA LYS A 125 -22.79 3.45 -1.53
C LYS A 125 -24.13 3.05 -0.87
N PRO A 126 -24.94 4.02 -0.43
CA PRO A 126 -26.27 3.72 0.09
C PRO A 126 -27.13 3.04 -1.00
N ASN A 127 -28.02 2.14 -0.58
CA ASN A 127 -28.95 1.42 -1.46
C ASN A 127 -28.28 0.73 -2.67
N MET A 128 -27.07 0.18 -2.49
CA MET A 128 -26.39 -0.57 -3.55
C MET A 128 -27.10 -1.88 -3.87
N ASP A 129 -26.93 -2.31 -5.12
CA ASP A 129 -27.53 -3.53 -5.64
C ASP A 129 -26.80 -4.79 -5.16
N SER A 130 -27.44 -5.94 -5.36
CA SER A 130 -26.94 -7.25 -4.94
C SER A 130 -25.58 -7.63 -5.57
N GLU A 131 -25.27 -7.16 -6.79
CA GLU A 131 -23.98 -7.42 -7.45
C GLU A 131 -22.87 -6.61 -6.78
N SER A 132 -23.14 -5.35 -6.42
CA SER A 132 -22.21 -4.51 -5.65
C SER A 132 -21.87 -5.12 -4.28
N GLU A 133 -22.82 -5.75 -3.60
CA GLU A 133 -22.59 -6.47 -2.34
C GLU A 133 -21.62 -7.66 -2.52
N ASP A 134 -21.77 -8.43 -3.60
CA ASP A 134 -20.87 -9.55 -3.90
C ASP A 134 -19.47 -9.06 -4.26
N LEU A 135 -19.38 -7.96 -5.01
CA LEU A 135 -18.11 -7.36 -5.40
C LEU A 135 -17.32 -6.93 -4.16
N ILE A 136 -17.96 -6.21 -3.23
CA ILE A 136 -17.32 -5.80 -1.98
C ILE A 136 -16.90 -7.01 -1.15
N ALA A 137 -17.73 -8.06 -1.08
CA ALA A 137 -17.38 -9.29 -0.38
C ALA A 137 -16.14 -9.97 -0.97
N VAL A 138 -16.01 -10.03 -2.30
CA VAL A 138 -14.81 -10.56 -2.95
C VAL A 138 -13.60 -9.66 -2.73
N ALA A 139 -13.78 -8.34 -2.80
CA ALA A 139 -12.72 -7.37 -2.55
C ALA A 139 -12.15 -7.51 -1.12
N ASP A 140 -13.00 -7.65 -0.10
CA ASP A 140 -12.61 -7.81 1.31
C ASP A 140 -11.86 -9.13 1.57
N ILE A 141 -12.24 -10.24 0.92
CA ILE A 141 -11.46 -11.50 0.96
C ILE A 141 -10.04 -11.27 0.42
N LEU A 142 -9.95 -10.69 -0.78
CA LEU A 142 -8.67 -10.47 -1.44
C LEU A 142 -7.81 -9.48 -0.66
N TYR A 143 -8.43 -8.44 -0.11
CA TYR A 143 -7.81 -7.50 0.82
C TYR A 143 -7.21 -8.25 2.02
N GLY A 144 -7.97 -9.13 2.68
CA GLY A 144 -7.49 -9.93 3.80
C GLY A 144 -6.35 -10.88 3.42
N LEU A 145 -6.43 -11.51 2.24
CA LEU A 145 -5.37 -12.40 1.73
C LEU A 145 -4.08 -11.62 1.42
N PHE A 146 -4.18 -10.47 0.74
CA PHE A 146 -3.02 -9.62 0.49
C PHE A 146 -2.48 -9.02 1.80
N GLY A 147 -3.33 -8.65 2.74
CA GLY A 147 -2.92 -8.20 4.08
C GLY A 147 -2.11 -9.26 4.83
N ALA A 148 -2.58 -10.52 4.81
CA ALA A 148 -1.84 -11.64 5.36
C ALA A 148 -0.50 -11.87 4.64
N LEU A 149 -0.47 -11.70 3.31
CA LEU A 149 0.75 -11.81 2.51
C LEU A 149 1.75 -10.69 2.81
N ILE A 150 1.31 -9.44 3.00
CA ILE A 150 2.16 -8.32 3.45
C ILE A 150 2.77 -8.66 4.81
N ALA A 151 1.96 -9.11 5.77
CA ALA A 151 2.44 -9.45 7.11
C ALA A 151 3.46 -10.59 7.09
N TYR A 152 3.15 -11.67 6.36
CA TYR A 152 4.03 -12.83 6.24
C TYR A 152 5.36 -12.48 5.56
N THR A 153 5.32 -11.83 4.40
CA THR A 153 6.54 -11.41 3.70
C THR A 153 7.33 -10.36 4.48
N GLY A 154 6.65 -9.45 5.18
CA GLY A 154 7.29 -8.47 6.07
C GLY A 154 8.03 -9.12 7.23
N TYR A 155 7.45 -10.17 7.83
CA TYR A 155 8.12 -10.98 8.84
C TYR A 155 9.39 -11.65 8.29
N LEU A 156 9.30 -12.28 7.10
CA LEU A 156 10.47 -12.91 6.46
C LEU A 156 11.58 -11.88 6.16
N ARG A 157 11.22 -10.67 5.73
CA ARG A 157 12.19 -9.57 5.52
C ARG A 157 12.89 -9.19 6.82
N ALA A 158 12.14 -9.04 7.91
CA ALA A 158 12.69 -8.65 9.20
C ALA A 158 13.62 -9.74 9.81
N VAL A 159 13.32 -11.02 9.61
CA VAL A 159 14.02 -12.12 10.29
C VAL A 159 15.09 -12.79 9.42
N GLN A 160 14.85 -12.97 8.12
CA GLN A 160 15.67 -13.86 7.28
C GLN A 160 16.45 -13.16 6.15
N TYR A 161 15.88 -12.14 5.51
CA TYR A 161 16.39 -11.65 4.22
C TYR A 161 17.00 -10.25 4.21
N GLU A 162 16.87 -9.47 5.29
CA GLU A 162 17.45 -8.12 5.40
C GLU A 162 18.50 -8.04 6.54
N LYS A 163 18.50 -6.95 7.32
CA LYS A 163 19.49 -6.66 8.37
C LYS A 163 19.38 -7.56 9.62
N GLY A 164 18.37 -8.43 9.67
CA GLY A 164 18.10 -9.35 10.78
C GLY A 164 17.29 -8.75 11.92
N PHE A 165 16.66 -9.62 12.72
CA PHE A 165 15.71 -9.21 13.75
C PHE A 165 16.35 -8.38 14.87
N TYR A 166 17.61 -8.65 15.22
CA TYR A 166 18.31 -7.88 16.25
C TYR A 166 18.42 -6.39 15.89
N PHE A 167 18.73 -6.09 14.62
CA PHE A 167 18.76 -4.71 14.13
C PHE A 167 17.37 -4.06 14.21
N TYR A 168 16.34 -4.75 13.70
CA TYR A 168 14.99 -4.18 13.64
C TYR A 168 14.29 -4.05 14.99
N SER A 169 14.58 -4.96 15.92
CA SER A 169 13.97 -4.90 17.26
C SER A 169 14.42 -3.66 18.03
N HIS A 170 15.64 -3.17 17.86
CA HIS A 170 16.15 -1.96 18.54
C HIS A 170 15.95 -0.67 17.73
N GLU A 171 15.09 -0.70 16.72
CA GLU A 171 14.74 0.45 15.89
C GLU A 171 13.29 0.88 16.20
N PRO A 172 13.06 1.98 16.93
CA PRO A 172 11.71 2.43 17.29
C PRO A 172 10.77 2.62 16.10
N LEU A 173 11.28 3.05 14.94
CA LEU A 173 10.45 3.17 13.73
C LEU A 173 9.97 1.81 13.18
N PHE A 174 10.68 0.72 13.48
CA PHE A 174 10.20 -0.61 13.16
C PHE A 174 8.92 -0.90 13.93
N TRP A 175 8.90 -0.68 15.24
CA TRP A 175 7.70 -0.91 16.05
C TRP A 175 6.58 0.08 15.76
N LEU A 176 6.88 1.34 15.46
CA LEU A 176 5.90 2.29 14.96
C LEU A 176 5.25 1.78 13.66
N LYS A 177 6.05 1.30 12.70
CA LYS A 177 5.53 0.70 11.45
C LYS A 177 4.65 -0.51 11.75
N ILE A 178 5.05 -1.41 12.66
CA ILE A 178 4.24 -2.56 13.06
C ILE A 178 2.93 -2.10 13.72
N ALA A 179 2.98 -1.08 14.58
CA ALA A 179 1.79 -0.49 15.19
C ALA A 179 0.85 0.11 14.13
N MET A 180 1.37 0.83 13.14
CA MET A 180 0.57 1.39 12.03
C MET A 180 -0.08 0.29 11.18
N VAL A 181 0.65 -0.78 10.84
CA VAL A 181 0.09 -1.95 10.15
C VAL A 181 -0.99 -2.63 11.01
N GLY A 182 -0.77 -2.71 12.33
CA GLY A 182 -1.76 -3.21 13.29
C GLY A 182 -3.02 -2.34 13.29
N VAL A 183 -2.89 -1.02 13.46
CA VAL A 183 -4.02 -0.08 13.41
C VAL A 183 -4.78 -0.22 12.10
N PHE A 184 -4.08 -0.25 10.97
CA PHE A 184 -4.64 -0.46 9.63
C PHE A 184 -5.45 -1.76 9.52
N GLY A 185 -4.91 -2.89 9.99
CA GLY A 185 -5.66 -4.16 9.98
C GLY A 185 -6.77 -4.22 11.04
N ALA A 186 -6.64 -3.49 12.15
CA ALA A 186 -7.66 -3.45 13.19
C ALA A 186 -8.87 -2.61 12.80
N THR A 187 -8.67 -1.51 12.07
CA THR A 187 -9.77 -0.68 11.55
C THR A 187 -10.60 -1.43 10.53
N SER A 188 -9.96 -2.29 9.73
CA SER A 188 -10.64 -3.02 8.64
C SER A 188 -11.65 -4.02 9.17
N PHE A 189 -11.46 -4.52 10.39
CA PHE A 189 -12.41 -5.44 11.02
C PHE A 189 -13.82 -4.89 11.14
N PHE A 190 -14.02 -3.57 11.17
CA PHE A 190 -15.37 -3.01 11.12
C PHE A 190 -16.04 -3.33 9.78
N ASN A 191 -15.40 -2.97 8.66
CA ASN A 191 -15.94 -3.21 7.32
C ASN A 191 -16.11 -4.71 7.06
N THR A 192 -15.08 -5.51 7.35
CA THR A 192 -15.12 -6.98 7.21
C THR A 192 -16.30 -7.58 7.98
N THR A 193 -16.53 -7.15 9.22
CA THR A 193 -17.63 -7.67 10.04
C THR A 193 -18.99 -7.33 9.43
N ILE A 194 -19.19 -6.09 8.95
CA ILE A 194 -20.43 -5.67 8.28
C ILE A 194 -20.62 -6.46 6.99
N ILE A 195 -19.59 -6.59 6.16
CA ILE A 195 -19.64 -7.31 4.87
C ILE A 195 -20.00 -8.79 5.10
N ILE A 196 -19.45 -9.41 6.14
CA ILE A 196 -19.82 -10.77 6.54
C ILE A 196 -21.30 -10.85 6.97
N GLN A 197 -21.76 -9.94 7.83
CA GLN A 197 -23.17 -9.90 8.26
C GLN A 197 -24.11 -9.74 7.07
N ARG A 198 -23.80 -8.84 6.14
CA ARG A 198 -24.59 -8.61 4.91
C ARG A 198 -24.56 -9.81 3.97
N SER A 199 -23.41 -10.45 3.81
CA SER A 199 -23.26 -11.69 3.04
C SER A 199 -24.12 -12.83 3.62
N ILE A 200 -24.21 -12.93 4.95
CA ILE A 200 -25.09 -13.88 5.63
C ILE A 200 -26.57 -13.50 5.43
N ALA A 201 -26.93 -12.22 5.63
CA ALA A 201 -28.29 -11.71 5.47
C ALA A 201 -28.83 -12.00 4.06
N LYS A 202 -28.00 -11.76 3.03
CA LYS A 202 -28.28 -12.09 1.62
C LYS A 202 -28.58 -13.57 1.41
N ARG A 203 -27.76 -14.47 1.98
CA ARG A 203 -28.00 -15.93 1.89
C ARG A 203 -29.28 -16.38 2.59
N THR A 204 -29.71 -15.65 3.62
CA THR A 204 -30.95 -15.94 4.36
C THR A 204 -32.19 -15.22 3.82
N GLY A 205 -32.06 -14.42 2.76
CA GLY A 205 -33.17 -13.66 2.18
C GLY A 205 -33.63 -12.46 3.02
N LYS A 206 -32.82 -12.02 3.99
CA LYS A 206 -33.10 -10.88 4.89
C LYS A 206 -32.19 -9.68 4.61
N LEU A 207 -31.81 -9.50 3.35
CA LEU A 207 -30.93 -8.40 2.97
C LEU A 207 -31.71 -7.10 2.95
N GLU A 208 -31.41 -6.22 3.90
CA GLU A 208 -31.93 -4.86 3.92
C GLU A 208 -31.02 -3.93 3.12
N PRO A 209 -31.59 -2.90 2.45
CA PRO A 209 -30.81 -1.88 1.78
C PRO A 209 -29.80 -1.22 2.73
N MET A 210 -28.60 -0.94 2.22
CA MET A 210 -27.58 -0.25 3.02
C MET A 210 -27.99 1.20 3.27
N GLY A 211 -28.07 1.60 4.53
CA GLY A 211 -28.37 2.96 4.93
C GLY A 211 -27.21 3.94 4.71
N GLU A 212 -27.53 5.23 4.77
CA GLU A 212 -26.57 6.30 4.55
C GLU A 212 -25.55 6.41 5.70
N LYS A 213 -25.98 6.14 6.92
CA LYS A 213 -25.12 6.19 8.11
C LYS A 213 -24.05 5.09 8.06
N LEU A 214 -24.45 3.86 7.74
CA LEU A 214 -23.53 2.73 7.59
C LEU A 214 -22.53 2.96 6.45
N SER A 215 -23.03 3.29 5.26
CA SER A 215 -22.17 3.53 4.08
C SER A 215 -21.15 4.65 4.34
N LYS A 216 -21.56 5.78 4.94
CA LYS A 216 -20.63 6.86 5.33
C LYS A 216 -19.57 6.40 6.33
N ARG A 217 -19.93 5.57 7.32
CA ARG A 217 -18.97 5.03 8.29
C ARG A 217 -17.94 4.13 7.61
N MET A 218 -18.38 3.21 6.76
CA MET A 218 -17.48 2.30 6.04
C MET A 218 -16.55 3.07 5.10
N ILE A 219 -17.07 4.05 4.36
CA ILE A 219 -16.29 4.96 3.50
C ILE A 219 -15.22 5.71 4.30
N SER A 220 -15.59 6.24 5.47
CA SER A 220 -14.65 6.96 6.33
C SER A 220 -13.51 6.06 6.82
N ILE A 221 -13.79 4.78 7.08
CA ILE A 221 -12.78 3.80 7.48
C ILE A 221 -11.84 3.52 6.31
N CYS A 222 -12.36 3.28 5.09
CA CYS A 222 -11.52 3.09 3.92
C CYS A 222 -10.60 4.29 3.65
N ASN A 223 -11.09 5.53 3.83
CA ASN A 223 -10.25 6.73 3.67
C ASN A 223 -9.13 6.81 4.72
N ALA A 224 -9.43 6.43 5.98
CA ALA A 224 -8.43 6.37 7.04
C ALA A 224 -7.37 5.30 6.74
N GLU A 225 -7.80 4.15 6.22
CA GLU A 225 -6.93 3.06 5.81
C GLU A 225 -6.04 3.41 4.63
N LEU A 226 -6.56 4.13 3.62
CA LEU A 226 -5.75 4.65 2.51
C LEU A 226 -4.67 5.61 3.03
N THR A 227 -5.00 6.44 4.02
CA THR A 227 -4.05 7.36 4.65
C THR A 227 -2.97 6.61 5.44
N ALA A 228 -3.36 5.57 6.18
CA ALA A 228 -2.43 4.71 6.89
C ALA A 228 -1.51 3.96 5.90
N LEU A 229 -2.08 3.39 4.85
CA LEU A 229 -1.36 2.66 3.79
C LEU A 229 -0.34 3.55 3.06
N ALA A 230 -0.66 4.83 2.84
CA ALA A 230 0.25 5.80 2.25
C ALA A 230 1.40 6.22 3.19
N SER A 231 1.17 6.22 4.51
CA SER A 231 2.15 6.67 5.50
C SER A 231 3.11 5.56 5.98
N ILE A 232 2.68 4.29 5.96
CA ILE A 232 3.51 3.14 6.36
C ILE A 232 4.83 3.05 5.56
N PRO A 233 4.84 3.15 4.21
CA PRO A 233 6.08 3.13 3.43
C PRO A 233 7.01 4.30 3.78
N LEU A 234 6.49 5.48 4.08
CA LEU A 234 7.30 6.63 4.49
C LEU A 234 8.08 6.31 5.78
N VAL A 235 7.40 5.76 6.79
CA VAL A 235 8.07 5.32 8.04
C VAL A 235 9.12 4.25 7.75
N ALA A 236 8.81 3.29 6.86
CA ALA A 236 9.78 2.27 6.45
C ALA A 236 11.03 2.88 5.78
N THR A 237 10.90 3.97 5.00
CA THR A 237 12.06 4.63 4.38
C THR A 237 12.96 5.37 5.36
N PHE A 238 12.39 5.94 6.43
CA PHE A 238 13.15 6.54 7.54
C PHE A 238 13.86 5.46 8.36
N MET A 239 13.15 4.38 8.71
CA MET A 239 13.67 3.19 9.39
C MET A 239 14.86 2.58 8.63
N ALA A 240 14.77 2.45 7.30
CA ALA A 240 15.85 1.87 6.49
C ALA A 240 17.17 2.67 6.56
N ARG A 241 17.06 3.98 6.85
CA ARG A 241 18.17 4.93 6.98
C ARG A 241 18.62 5.14 8.44
N GLY A 242 18.05 4.41 9.40
CA GLY A 242 18.43 4.48 10.83
C GLY A 242 18.03 5.78 11.52
N VAL A 243 17.01 6.47 10.99
CA VAL A 243 16.47 7.66 11.65
C VAL A 243 15.78 7.23 12.93
N SER A 244 16.26 7.72 14.09
CA SER A 244 15.77 7.39 15.45
C SER A 244 16.18 6.03 16.05
N TYR A 245 17.24 5.40 15.54
CA TYR A 245 17.84 4.23 16.20
C TYR A 245 18.18 4.50 17.67
N SER A 246 17.72 3.63 18.57
CA SER A 246 17.95 3.77 20.02
C SER A 246 17.97 2.41 20.70
N GLU A 247 19.15 2.00 21.19
CA GLU A 247 19.30 0.76 21.96
C GLU A 247 18.82 0.88 23.41
N SER A 248 18.54 2.10 23.87
CA SER A 248 18.16 2.38 25.26
C SER A 248 16.74 1.95 25.61
N ILE A 249 15.87 1.79 24.60
CA ILE A 249 14.47 1.42 24.80
C ILE A 249 14.35 -0.11 24.66
N PRO A 250 13.85 -0.83 25.67
CA PRO A 250 13.62 -2.27 25.55
C PRO A 250 12.55 -2.53 24.50
N TRP A 251 12.92 -3.22 23.43
CA TRP A 251 12.03 -3.49 22.29
C TRP A 251 10.75 -4.22 22.68
N GLN A 252 10.76 -4.99 23.78
CA GLN A 252 9.59 -5.69 24.30
C GLN A 252 8.49 -4.73 24.74
N VAL A 253 8.86 -3.52 25.21
CA VAL A 253 7.90 -2.48 25.59
C VAL A 253 7.20 -1.93 24.35
N GLU A 254 7.97 -1.64 23.30
CA GLU A 254 7.43 -1.12 22.04
C GLU A 254 6.58 -2.18 21.31
N ALA A 255 7.05 -3.43 21.30
CA ALA A 255 6.30 -4.58 20.81
C ALA A 255 4.99 -4.79 21.57
N GLY A 256 5.06 -4.75 22.91
CA GLY A 256 3.90 -4.88 23.78
C GLY A 256 2.89 -3.77 23.54
N ALA A 257 3.35 -2.52 23.39
CA ALA A 257 2.49 -1.39 23.07
C ALA A 257 1.79 -1.57 21.71
N ALA A 258 2.52 -1.99 20.67
CA ALA A 258 1.94 -2.26 19.36
C ALA A 258 0.89 -3.39 19.42
N ALA A 259 1.17 -4.46 20.16
CA ALA A 259 0.25 -5.60 20.32
C ALA A 259 -1.02 -5.22 21.10
N ILE A 260 -0.89 -4.45 22.19
CA ILE A 260 -2.01 -3.94 22.97
C ILE A 260 -2.88 -3.01 22.11
N LEU A 261 -2.25 -2.11 21.35
CA LEU A 261 -2.94 -1.20 20.45
C LEU A 261 -3.75 -1.97 19.40
N PHE A 262 -3.12 -2.95 18.75
CA PHE A 262 -3.80 -3.82 17.79
C PHE A 262 -4.99 -4.53 18.43
N ALA A 263 -4.77 -5.30 19.50
CA ALA A 263 -5.83 -6.09 20.14
C ALA A 263 -6.99 -5.22 20.65
N GLY A 264 -6.67 -4.07 21.28
CA GLY A 264 -7.68 -3.14 21.78
C GLY A 264 -8.53 -2.52 20.67
N LEU A 265 -7.90 -2.10 19.56
CA LEU A 265 -8.63 -1.58 18.40
C LEU A 265 -9.43 -2.67 17.69
N SER A 266 -8.88 -3.88 17.55
CA SER A 266 -9.61 -5.00 16.94
C SER A 266 -10.88 -5.30 17.71
N PHE A 267 -10.77 -5.41 19.05
CA PHE A 267 -11.95 -5.61 19.90
C PHE A 267 -12.95 -4.46 19.76
N LYS A 268 -12.48 -3.21 19.78
CA LYS A 268 -13.32 -2.02 19.60
C LYS A 268 -14.10 -2.07 18.29
N TYR A 269 -13.44 -2.26 17.16
CA TYR A 269 -14.07 -2.18 15.83
C TYR A 269 -15.01 -3.35 15.55
N ILE A 270 -14.67 -4.57 16.01
CA ILE A 270 -15.57 -5.72 15.93
C ILE A 270 -16.82 -5.48 16.77
N LYS A 271 -16.66 -5.03 18.03
CA LYS A 271 -17.79 -4.72 18.90
C LYS A 271 -18.66 -3.60 18.33
N GLU A 272 -18.04 -2.55 17.79
CA GLU A 272 -18.73 -1.43 17.14
C GLU A 272 -19.55 -1.91 15.94
N ALA A 273 -19.00 -2.77 15.09
CA ALA A 273 -19.70 -3.32 13.92
C ALA A 273 -20.85 -4.27 14.30
N LEU A 274 -20.69 -5.08 15.35
CA LEU A 274 -21.75 -5.98 15.83
C LEU A 274 -22.92 -5.22 16.47
N ALA A 275 -22.65 -4.07 17.08
CA ALA A 275 -23.65 -3.20 17.69
C ALA A 275 -24.13 -2.09 16.75
N PHE A 276 -23.71 -2.10 15.49
CA PHE A 276 -24.03 -1.01 14.57
C PHE A 276 -25.47 -1.11 14.08
N GLU A 277 -26.28 -0.13 14.47
CA GLU A 277 -27.63 0.04 13.94
C GLU A 277 -27.62 1.10 12.83
N ASP A 278 -28.14 0.70 11.68
CA ASP A 278 -28.31 1.60 10.55
C ASP A 278 -29.42 2.61 10.85
N GLY A 279 -29.28 3.82 10.31
CA GLY A 279 -30.31 4.86 10.49
C GLY A 279 -31.61 4.53 9.74
N PRO A 280 -32.70 5.28 9.98
CA PRO A 280 -33.93 5.08 9.22
C PRO A 280 -33.65 5.17 7.72
N LEU A 281 -34.16 4.20 6.97
CA LEU A 281 -34.06 4.18 5.52
C LEU A 281 -34.76 5.44 4.98
N VAL A 282 -34.01 6.32 4.30
CA VAL A 282 -34.62 7.40 3.54
C VAL A 282 -35.43 6.72 2.44
N PRO A 283 -36.75 7.01 2.31
CA PRO A 283 -37.55 6.45 1.24
C PRO A 283 -36.86 6.71 -0.10
N VAL A 284 -36.84 5.71 -0.97
CA VAL A 284 -36.51 5.92 -2.38
C VAL A 284 -37.45 7.03 -2.84
N GLN A 285 -36.89 8.20 -3.16
CA GLN A 285 -37.67 9.28 -3.72
C GLN A 285 -38.09 8.79 -5.11
N ASP A 286 -39.31 8.29 -5.21
CA ASP A 286 -39.88 7.83 -6.46
C ASP A 286 -39.72 8.96 -7.47
N ALA A 287 -39.00 8.72 -8.56
CA ALA A 287 -38.76 9.70 -9.62
C ALA A 287 -40.06 10.15 -10.33
N ASP A 288 -41.21 9.65 -9.87
CA ASP A 288 -42.55 9.87 -10.40
C ASP A 288 -43.42 10.77 -9.49
N SER A 289 -42.90 11.31 -8.38
CA SER A 289 -43.65 12.31 -7.61
C SER A 289 -43.69 13.63 -8.38
N GLU A 290 -44.87 13.97 -8.92
CA GLU A 290 -45.14 15.22 -9.65
C GLU A 290 -44.58 16.47 -8.93
N PRO A 291 -44.19 17.51 -9.67
CA PRO A 291 -43.85 18.79 -9.06
C PRO A 291 -45.04 19.28 -8.24
N ILE A 292 -44.82 19.48 -6.94
CA ILE A 292 -45.81 20.09 -6.05
C ILE A 292 -46.07 21.52 -6.60
N PRO A 293 -47.35 21.88 -6.87
CA PRO A 293 -47.71 23.17 -7.47
C PRO A 293 -47.41 24.37 -6.57
#